data_AF-A0A3D0HF51-F1
#
_entry.id   AF-A0A3D0HF51-F1
#
_cell.length_a   1.000
_cell.length_b   1.000
_cell.length_c   1.000
_cell.angle_alpha   90.00
_cell.angle_beta   90.00
_cell.angle_gamma   90.00
#
_symmetry.space_group_name_H-M   'P 1'
#
loop_
_entity.id
_entity.type
_entity.pdbx_description
1 polymer ?
#
loop_
_entity_poly.entity_id
_entity_poly.type
_entity_poly.pdbx_seq_one_letter_code
_entity_poly.pdbx_strand_id
1 'polypeptide(L)'
;MSIDPRTPVLVGQGQVVNRIASLNDAREPAQLIADAIRQAATDAKLNKLPEIDALHIVRLLSWKYTNPAFTVASLLGIKTRT
;
A
#
# COMPACT_ATOMS: atom_id res chain seq x y z
N MET A 1 -11.66 -16.60 -27.85
CA MET A 1 -10.65 -17.13 -26.90
C MET A 1 -11.11 -16.73 -25.51
N SER A 2 -11.30 -17.69 -24.60
CA SER A 2 -11.73 -17.39 -23.22
C SER A 2 -10.51 -17.10 -22.36
N ILE A 3 -10.58 -16.10 -21.49
CA ILE A 3 -9.58 -15.87 -20.43
C ILE A 3 -9.71 -17.01 -19.42
N ASP A 4 -8.59 -17.54 -18.93
CA ASP A 4 -8.57 -18.50 -17.82
C ASP A 4 -9.12 -17.79 -16.56
N PRO A 5 -10.12 -18.35 -15.86
CA PRO A 5 -10.65 -17.80 -14.62
C PRO A 5 -9.60 -17.54 -13.52
N ARG A 6 -8.43 -18.16 -13.60
CA ARG A 6 -7.29 -17.99 -12.66
C ARG A 6 -6.34 -16.86 -13.05
N THR A 7 -6.59 -16.16 -14.15
CA THR A 7 -5.73 -15.06 -14.61
C THR A 7 -5.76 -13.93 -13.58
N PRO A 8 -4.61 -13.51 -13.02
CA PRO A 8 -4.59 -12.40 -12.07
C PRO A 8 -5.01 -11.09 -12.75
N VAL A 9 -5.75 -10.26 -12.04
CA VAL A 9 -6.23 -8.97 -12.52
C VAL A 9 -5.86 -7.85 -11.54
N LEU A 10 -5.58 -6.66 -12.07
CA LEU A 10 -5.44 -5.46 -11.26
C LEU A 10 -6.83 -4.85 -11.03
N VAL A 11 -7.21 -4.69 -9.77
CA VAL A 11 -8.56 -4.23 -9.41
C VAL A 11 -8.62 -2.74 -9.05
N GLY A 12 -7.49 -2.13 -8.72
CA GLY A 12 -7.40 -0.69 -8.46
C GLY A 12 -5.95 -0.23 -8.29
N GLN A 13 -5.74 1.08 -8.41
CA GLN A 13 -4.43 1.71 -8.26
C GLN A 13 -4.52 3.00 -7.43
N GLY A 14 -3.41 3.37 -6.80
CA GLY A 14 -3.33 4.62 -6.04
C GLY A 14 -1.90 5.15 -6.05
N GLN A 15 -1.79 6.48 -6.12
CA GLN A 15 -0.50 7.17 -6.16
C GLN A 15 -0.57 8.43 -5.33
N VAL A 16 0.41 8.60 -4.45
CA VAL A 16 0.55 9.82 -3.63
C VAL A 16 1.82 10.52 -4.04
N VAL A 17 1.71 11.82 -4.33
CA VAL A 17 2.84 12.70 -4.57
C VAL A 17 2.95 13.67 -3.39
N ASN A 18 4.05 13.59 -2.64
CA ASN A 18 4.32 14.52 -1.54
C ASN A 18 5.37 15.55 -1.96
N ARG A 19 4.91 16.72 -2.41
CA ARG A 19 5.79 17.89 -2.66
C ARG A 19 5.73 18.78 -1.43
N ILE A 20 6.83 18.82 -0.68
CA ILE A 20 6.88 19.54 0.60
C ILE A 20 7.34 20.98 0.41
N ALA A 21 6.69 21.92 1.08
CA ALA A 21 7.14 23.31 1.19
C ALA A 21 7.97 23.54 2.46
N SER A 22 7.72 22.74 3.50
CA SER A 22 8.46 22.75 4.76
C SER A 22 8.73 21.33 5.26
N LEU A 23 9.68 21.19 6.20
CA LEU A 23 9.98 19.89 6.82
C LEU A 23 8.82 19.35 7.66
N ASN A 24 7.93 20.21 8.15
CA ASN A 24 6.75 19.78 8.91
C ASN A 24 5.73 19.03 8.04
N ASP A 25 5.81 19.21 6.71
CA ASP A 25 4.98 18.51 5.73
C ASP A 25 5.63 17.20 5.24
N ALA A 26 6.83 16.89 5.74
CA ALA A 26 7.53 15.66 5.38
C ALA A 26 6.79 14.45 5.93
N ARG A 27 6.52 13.50 5.04
CA ARG A 27 5.83 12.26 5.35
C ARG A 27 6.75 11.08 5.15
N GLU A 28 6.65 10.12 6.05
CA GLU A 28 7.44 8.90 6.00
C GLU A 28 7.03 8.04 4.78
N PRO A 29 7.96 7.34 4.11
CA PRO A 29 7.62 6.46 2.99
C PRO A 29 6.51 5.44 3.31
N ALA A 30 6.53 4.84 4.50
CA ALA A 30 5.48 3.91 4.92
C ALA A 30 4.09 4.56 4.99
N GLN A 31 4.00 5.82 5.42
CA GLN A 31 2.74 6.58 5.43
C GLN A 31 2.24 6.88 4.02
N LEU A 32 3.15 7.24 3.10
CA LEU A 32 2.81 7.48 1.69
C LEU A 32 2.31 6.22 1.00
N ILE A 33 2.93 5.06 1.28
CA ILE A 33 2.48 3.77 0.75
C ILE A 33 1.11 3.40 1.32
N ALA A 34 0.90 3.56 2.63
CA ALA A 34 -0.40 3.29 3.25
C ALA A 34 -1.51 4.14 2.62
N ASP A 35 -1.26 5.42 2.36
CA ASP A 35 -2.23 6.28 1.68
C ASP A 35 -2.47 5.88 0.23
N ALA A 36 -1.41 5.51 -0.51
CA ALA A 36 -1.55 5.01 -1.87
C ALA A 36 -2.41 3.74 -1.91
N ILE A 37 -2.25 2.83 -0.93
CA ILE A 37 -3.09 1.63 -0.82
C ILE A 37 -4.55 1.99 -0.49
N ARG A 38 -4.80 2.99 0.38
CA ARG A 38 -6.16 3.48 0.63
C ARG A 38 -6.81 4.04 -0.63
N GLN A 39 -6.06 4.81 -1.44
CA GLN A 39 -6.54 5.30 -2.73
C GLN A 39 -6.82 4.15 -3.71
N ALA A 40 -5.96 3.13 -3.77
CA ALA A 40 -6.18 1.96 -4.59
C ALA A 40 -7.44 1.17 -4.20
N ALA A 41 -7.74 1.08 -2.90
CA ALA A 41 -8.98 0.48 -2.42
C ALA A 41 -10.22 1.28 -2.86
N THR A 42 -10.15 2.62 -2.79
CA THR A 42 -11.22 3.49 -3.29
C THR A 42 -11.43 3.35 -4.79
N ASP A 43 -10.35 3.31 -5.58
CA ASP A 43 -10.39 3.11 -7.03
C ASP A 43 -11.03 1.75 -7.39
N ALA A 44 -10.71 0.70 -6.63
CA ALA A 44 -11.34 -0.61 -6.70
C ALA A 44 -12.78 -0.66 -6.16
N LYS A 45 -13.33 0.47 -5.70
CA LYS A 45 -14.67 0.59 -5.08
C LYS A 45 -14.86 -0.32 -3.86
N LEU A 46 -13.80 -0.54 -3.09
CA LEU A 46 -13.83 -1.30 -1.86
C LEU A 46 -14.12 -0.38 -0.67
N ASN A 47 -15.06 -0.77 0.19
CA ASN A 47 -15.37 -0.03 1.42
C ASN A 47 -14.28 -0.20 2.50
N LYS A 48 -13.50 -1.27 2.41
CA LYS A 48 -12.38 -1.60 3.30
C LYS A 48 -11.44 -2.57 2.59
N LEU A 49 -10.19 -2.65 3.07
CA LEU A 49 -9.28 -3.69 2.61
C LEU A 49 -9.83 -5.08 3.02
N PRO A 50 -9.85 -6.06 2.11
CA PRO A 50 -10.22 -7.43 2.44
C PRO A 50 -9.12 -8.09 3.29
N GLU A 51 -9.28 -9.37 3.63
CA GLU A 51 -8.13 -10.14 4.10
C GLU A 51 -7.04 -10.17 3.02
N ILE A 52 -5.82 -9.85 3.45
CA ILE A 52 -4.65 -9.74 2.58
C ILE A 52 -3.74 -10.92 2.85
N ASP A 53 -3.59 -11.81 1.87
CA ASP A 53 -2.69 -12.96 1.97
C ASP A 53 -1.21 -12.55 1.92
N ALA A 54 -0.89 -11.52 1.14
CA ALA A 54 0.47 -11.04 0.97
C ALA A 54 0.51 -9.53 0.67
N LEU A 55 1.44 -8.83 1.32
CA LEU A 55 1.79 -7.44 1.03
C LEU A 55 3.25 -7.38 0.59
N HIS A 56 3.48 -7.05 -0.68
CA HIS A 56 4.81 -6.94 -1.24
C HIS A 56 5.19 -5.46 -1.38
N ILE A 57 6.32 -5.08 -0.80
CA ILE A 57 6.89 -3.74 -0.90
C ILE A 57 8.28 -3.85 -1.51
N VAL A 58 8.50 -3.12 -2.61
CA VAL A 58 9.82 -3.00 -3.22
C VAL A 58 10.77 -2.24 -2.27
N ARG A 59 12.06 -2.57 -2.33
CA ARG A 59 13.08 -2.02 -1.42
C ARG A 59 13.01 -0.49 -1.38
N LEU A 60 12.96 0.05 -0.15
CA LEU A 60 13.03 1.49 0.11
C LEU A 60 14.50 1.91 0.30
N LEU A 61 14.91 2.97 -0.39
CA LEU A 61 16.28 3.53 -0.29
C LEU A 61 16.36 4.75 0.63
N SER A 62 15.22 5.34 0.97
CA SER A 62 15.15 6.62 1.69
C SER A 62 15.21 6.47 3.21
N TRP A 63 14.62 5.42 3.76
CA TRP A 63 14.50 5.18 5.21
C TRP A 63 14.85 3.73 5.54
N LYS A 64 15.48 3.52 6.70
CA LYS A 64 15.80 2.18 7.20
C LYS A 64 14.59 1.61 7.93
N TYR A 65 13.97 0.60 7.33
CA TYR A 65 12.94 -0.22 7.96
C TYR A 65 13.49 -1.62 8.22
N THR A 66 13.22 -2.18 9.40
CA THR A 66 13.46 -3.61 9.66
C THR A 66 12.57 -4.47 8.76
N ASN A 67 11.29 -4.12 8.67
CA ASN A 67 10.33 -4.75 7.77
C ASN A 67 9.29 -3.71 7.30
N PRO A 68 9.48 -3.09 6.12
CA PRO A 68 8.59 -2.03 5.65
C PRO A 68 7.16 -2.54 5.40
N ALA A 69 6.99 -3.78 4.95
CA ALA A 69 5.68 -4.39 4.74
C ALA A 69 4.92 -4.53 6.07
N PHE A 70 5.60 -4.95 7.12
CA PHE A 70 5.00 -5.01 8.46
C PHE A 70 4.59 -3.62 8.95
N THR A 71 5.45 -2.61 8.81
CA THR A 71 5.13 -1.23 9.21
C THR A 71 3.89 -0.70 8.48
N VAL A 72 3.82 -0.89 7.15
CA VAL A 72 2.66 -0.48 6.35
C VAL A 72 1.40 -1.27 6.73
N ALA A 73 1.51 -2.57 6.96
CA ALA A 73 0.40 -3.40 7.41
C ALA A 73 -0.17 -2.90 8.74
N SER A 74 0.68 -2.53 9.70
CA SER A 74 0.26 -1.91 10.96
C SER A 74 -0.48 -0.59 10.76
N LEU A 75 0.01 0.28 9.87
CA LEU A 75 -0.64 1.56 9.53
C LEU A 75 -2.02 1.38 8.88
N LEU A 76 -2.24 0.26 8.19
CA LEU A 76 -3.49 -0.08 7.52
C LEU A 76 -4.43 -0.93 8.39
N GLY A 77 -4.01 -1.33 9.60
CA GLY A 77 -4.78 -2.23 10.45
C GLY A 77 -4.91 -3.65 9.88
N ILE A 78 -4.01 -4.06 8.98
CA ILE A 78 -4.00 -5.41 8.42
C ILE A 78 -3.46 -6.37 9.48
N LYS A 79 -4.18 -7.49 9.69
CA LYS A 79 -3.74 -8.55 10.58
C LYS A 79 -2.48 -9.20 10.01
N THR A 80 -1.37 -9.09 10.73
CA THR A 80 -0.11 -9.72 10.36
C THR A 80 0.00 -11.10 11.02
N ARG A 81 0.69 -12.01 10.34
CA ARG A 81 1.16 -13.26 10.96
C ARG A 81 2.53 -12.98 11.55
N THR A 82 2.64 -13.01 12.87
CA THR A 82 3.91 -12.95 13.62
C THR A 82 4.61 -14.29 13.59
#